data_AF-A0A6N9VJA4-F1
#
_entry.id   AF-A0A6N9VJA4-F1
#
_cell.length_a   1.000
_cell.length_b   1.000
_cell.length_c   1.000
_cell.angle_alpha   90.00
_cell.angle_beta   90.00
_cell.angle_gamma   90.00
#
_symmetry.space_group_name_H-M   'P 1'
#
loop_
_entity.id
_entity.type
_entity.pdbx_description
1 polymer ?
#
loop_
_entity_poly.entity_id
_entity_poly.type
_entity_poly.pdbx_seq_one_letter_code
_entity_poly.pdbx_strand_id
1 'polypeptide(L)'
;MAVMAAQDAHDVSSGEPRTADVGRLLRCAAVFLPGRVPREGRIAFWDPHADAEAATPDRSSFAYADGAHADDRTPADAVPYSPAELTVLRRDARQGGAPAPGKPGVRSVEVPAALLSVADALPVLVRAR
;
A
#
# COMPACT_ATOMS: atom_id res chain seq x y z
N MET A 1 -25.10 -12.47 27.11
CA MET A 1 -25.33 -12.15 25.70
C MET A 1 -24.45 -10.94 25.39
N ALA A 2 -23.21 -11.18 24.95
CA ALA A 2 -22.19 -10.13 24.80
C ALA A 2 -22.16 -9.64 23.35
N VAL A 3 -22.50 -8.37 23.16
CA VAL A 3 -22.37 -7.66 21.88
C VAL A 3 -20.89 -7.29 21.75
N MET A 4 -20.18 -7.96 20.83
CA MET A 4 -18.81 -7.64 20.48
C MET A 4 -18.87 -6.40 19.58
N ALA A 5 -18.57 -5.24 20.17
CA ALA A 5 -18.55 -3.97 19.47
C ALA A 5 -17.60 -4.05 18.29
N ALA A 6 -18.14 -3.67 17.13
CA ALA A 6 -17.44 -3.60 15.87
C ALA A 6 -16.22 -2.69 16.01
N GLN A 7 -15.10 -3.19 15.48
CA GLN A 7 -13.82 -2.54 15.23
C GLN A 7 -13.91 -1.02 15.22
N ASP A 8 -13.33 -0.41 16.26
CA ASP A 8 -12.92 0.99 16.24
C ASP A 8 -12.16 1.24 14.94
N ALA A 9 -12.63 2.26 14.23
CA ALA A 9 -11.97 2.79 13.07
C ALA A 9 -10.50 3.01 13.41
N HIS A 10 -9.60 2.32 12.70
CA HIS A 10 -8.29 2.92 12.48
C HIS A 10 -8.58 4.26 11.84
N ASP A 11 -8.43 5.31 12.65
CA ASP A 11 -8.36 6.68 12.22
C ASP A 11 -7.43 6.68 11.02
N VAL A 12 -8.00 6.87 9.83
CA VAL A 12 -7.22 7.02 8.62
C VAL A 12 -6.51 8.33 8.84
N SER A 13 -5.31 8.28 9.41
CA SER A 13 -4.46 9.43 9.63
C SER A 13 -4.43 10.18 8.32
N SER A 14 -5.17 11.29 8.27
CA SER A 14 -5.33 12.11 7.09
C SER A 14 -4.05 12.92 6.94
N GLY A 15 -2.94 12.20 6.71
CA GLY A 15 -1.70 12.80 6.26
C GLY A 15 -1.99 13.56 4.98
N GLU A 16 -1.41 14.74 4.86
CA GLU A 16 -1.60 15.59 3.69
C GLU A 16 -1.40 14.77 2.40
N PRO A 17 -2.27 14.96 1.40
CA PRO A 17 -2.16 14.24 0.14
C PRO A 17 -0.79 14.51 -0.49
N ARG A 18 -0.09 13.42 -0.83
CA ARG A 18 1.22 13.42 -1.49
C ARG A 18 1.04 13.13 -2.98
N THR A 19 2.08 13.33 -3.78
CA THR A 19 2.08 12.97 -5.20
C THR A 19 2.96 11.74 -5.45
N ALA A 20 2.44 10.79 -6.23
CA ALA A 20 3.15 9.58 -6.65
C ALA A 20 3.38 9.59 -8.15
N ASP A 21 4.52 9.06 -8.57
CA ASP A 21 4.82 8.77 -9.98
C ASP A 21 3.98 7.56 -10.46
N VAL A 22 3.24 7.73 -11.55
CA VAL A 22 2.43 6.64 -12.14
C VAL A 22 3.29 5.44 -12.55
N GLY A 23 4.51 5.66 -13.05
CA GLY A 23 5.43 4.58 -13.43
C GLY A 23 5.81 3.66 -12.27
N ARG A 24 5.94 4.20 -11.04
CA ARG A 24 6.08 3.42 -9.81
C ARG A 24 4.81 2.64 -9.47
N LEU A 25 3.65 3.30 -9.49
CA LEU A 25 2.37 2.65 -9.14
C LEU A 25 2.04 1.46 -10.05
N LEU A 26 2.43 1.52 -11.32
CA LEU A 26 2.25 0.40 -12.26
C LEU A 26 3.06 -0.85 -11.91
N ARG A 27 4.10 -0.73 -11.05
CA ARG A 27 4.87 -1.88 -10.54
C ARG A 27 4.32 -2.45 -9.24
N CYS A 28 3.35 -1.78 -8.64
CA CYS A 28 2.76 -2.17 -7.37
C CYS A 28 1.57 -3.11 -7.58
N ALA A 29 1.29 -3.93 -6.56
CA ALA A 29 0.03 -4.63 -6.45
C ALA A 29 -1.07 -3.63 -6.04
N ALA A 30 -2.25 -3.74 -6.65
CA ALA A 30 -3.40 -2.88 -6.35
C ALA A 30 -4.53 -3.70 -5.68
N VAL A 31 -5.10 -3.17 -4.60
CA VAL A 31 -6.19 -3.80 -3.85
C VAL A 31 -7.32 -2.78 -3.63
N PHE A 32 -8.56 -3.19 -3.89
CA PHE A 32 -9.74 -2.37 -3.59
C PHE A 32 -10.11 -2.48 -2.11
N LEU A 33 -10.16 -1.34 -1.43
CA LEU A 33 -10.61 -1.21 -0.06
C LEU A 33 -12.04 -0.66 -0.06
N PRO A 34 -13.05 -1.47 0.32
CA PRO A 34 -14.44 -1.02 0.33
C PRO A 34 -14.63 0.06 1.40
N GLY A 35 -15.17 1.21 0.98
CA GLY A 35 -15.58 2.30 1.89
C GLY A 35 -17.04 2.18 2.31
N ARG A 36 -17.46 3.02 3.27
CA ARG A 36 -18.87 3.14 3.65
C ARG A 36 -19.68 3.69 2.46
N VAL A 37 -20.96 3.32 2.41
CA VAL A 37 -21.89 3.85 1.39
C VAL A 37 -22.22 5.31 1.73
N PRO A 38 -22.16 6.26 0.76
CA PRO A 38 -22.01 6.06 -0.68
C PRO A 38 -20.56 5.93 -1.15
N ARG A 39 -20.13 4.67 -1.37
CA ARG A 39 -18.94 4.19 -2.08
C ARG A 39 -17.69 5.09 -2.00
N GLU A 40 -17.27 5.43 -0.79
CA GLU A 40 -15.96 6.05 -0.54
C GLU A 40 -14.81 5.04 -0.65
N GLY A 41 -14.92 4.06 -1.56
CA GLY A 41 -13.90 3.05 -1.77
C GLY A 41 -12.57 3.67 -2.19
N ARG A 42 -11.49 3.03 -1.80
CA ARG A 42 -10.12 3.46 -2.14
C ARG A 42 -9.39 2.31 -2.83
N ILE A 43 -8.37 2.64 -3.61
CA ILE A 43 -7.43 1.65 -4.13
C ILE A 43 -6.11 1.83 -3.39
N ALA A 44 -5.61 0.76 -2.78
CA ALA A 44 -4.32 0.73 -2.15
C ALA A 44 -3.30 0.11 -3.10
N PHE A 45 -2.23 0.84 -3.40
CA PHE A 45 -1.07 0.35 -4.13
C PHE A 45 0.03 0.02 -3.14
N TRP A 46 0.53 -1.21 -3.17
CA TRP A 46 1.64 -1.66 -2.33
C TRP A 46 2.67 -2.45 -3.13
N ASP A 47 3.96 -2.31 -2.82
CA ASP A 47 5.03 -3.07 -3.46
C ASP A 47 5.19 -4.46 -2.80
N PRO A 48 4.91 -5.58 -3.49
CA PRO A 48 5.06 -6.93 -2.95
C PRO A 48 6.52 -7.32 -2.65
N HIS A 49 7.48 -6.60 -3.24
CA HIS A 49 8.90 -6.85 -3.13
C HIS A 49 9.62 -5.85 -2.22
N ALA A 50 8.95 -4.83 -1.69
CA ALA A 50 9.51 -4.00 -0.64
C ALA A 50 9.90 -4.90 0.56
N ASP A 51 11.20 -4.97 0.83
CA ASP A 51 11.80 -5.93 1.76
C ASP A 51 11.18 -5.85 3.15
N ALA A 52 10.81 -7.02 3.69
CA ALA A 52 10.35 -7.19 5.07
C ALA A 52 11.47 -7.01 6.11
N GLU A 53 12.74 -6.89 5.68
CA GLU A 53 13.93 -6.82 6.54
C GLU A 53 14.34 -5.38 6.90
N ALA A 54 13.83 -4.38 6.18
CA ALA A 54 14.16 -2.97 6.39
C ALA A 54 13.08 -2.24 7.19
N ALA A 55 12.61 -2.87 8.27
CA ALA A 55 11.70 -2.27 9.24
C ALA A 55 12.47 -1.26 10.14
N THR A 56 13.00 -0.20 9.55
CA THR A 56 13.16 1.04 10.28
C THR A 56 11.77 1.71 10.32
N PRO A 57 11.24 2.06 11.50
CA PRO A 57 9.87 2.59 11.65
C PRO A 57 9.65 3.97 11.00
N ASP A 58 10.69 4.57 10.42
CA ASP A 58 10.64 5.88 9.76
C ASP A 58 10.33 5.79 8.24
N ARG A 59 10.04 4.59 7.73
CA ARG A 59 9.90 4.33 6.29
C ARG A 59 8.48 4.53 5.72
N SER A 60 7.51 4.91 6.57
CA SER A 60 6.08 5.06 6.22
C SER A 60 5.76 6.14 5.17
N SER A 61 6.75 6.86 4.65
CA SER A 61 6.51 8.01 3.77
C SER A 61 7.18 7.96 2.39
N PHE A 62 8.22 7.15 2.17
CA PHE A 62 9.12 7.36 1.02
C PHE A 62 9.09 6.30 -0.09
N ALA A 63 8.16 5.33 -0.07
CA ALA A 63 8.11 4.31 -1.13
C ALA A 63 7.51 4.80 -2.46
N TYR A 64 6.63 5.82 -2.45
CA TYR A 64 5.92 6.30 -3.65
C TYR A 64 6.20 7.76 -3.99
N ALA A 65 6.52 8.56 -2.97
CA ALA A 65 7.02 9.91 -3.17
C ALA A 65 8.45 9.83 -3.70
N ASP A 66 8.68 10.56 -4.79
CA ASP A 66 9.97 10.84 -5.42
C ASP A 66 10.52 9.79 -6.40
N GLY A 67 10.16 9.99 -7.66
CA GLY A 67 11.12 9.96 -8.77
C GLY A 67 11.29 11.39 -9.27
N ALA A 68 12.44 11.99 -8.97
CA ALA A 68 12.78 13.39 -9.21
C ALA A 68 12.39 13.93 -10.60
N HIS A 69 11.73 15.10 -10.62
CA HIS A 69 12.09 16.14 -11.58
C HIS A 69 12.26 17.47 -10.84
N ALA A 70 13.53 17.81 -10.58
CA ALA A 70 14.02 19.17 -10.49
C ALA A 70 14.04 19.81 -11.90
N ASP A 71 12.89 19.75 -12.58
CA ASP A 71 12.62 20.54 -13.77
C ASP A 71 11.25 21.16 -13.55
N ASP A 72 11.12 22.45 -13.82
CA ASP A 72 10.04 23.36 -13.41
C ASP A 72 8.71 23.10 -14.16
N ARG A 73 8.40 21.83 -14.41
CA ARG A 73 7.12 21.34 -14.93
C ARG A 73 6.61 20.28 -13.98
N THR A 74 5.45 20.53 -13.39
CA THR A 74 4.66 19.49 -12.72
C THR A 74 4.65 18.23 -13.59
N PRO A 75 5.06 17.05 -13.08
CA PRO A 75 5.08 15.84 -13.90
C PRO A 75 3.65 15.61 -14.40
N ALA A 76 3.45 15.55 -15.72
CA ALA A 76 2.13 15.31 -16.31
C ALA A 76 1.51 13.98 -15.85
N ASP A 77 2.32 13.11 -15.23
CA ASP A 77 1.98 11.77 -14.76
C ASP A 77 2.07 11.63 -13.22
N ALA A 78 2.02 12.72 -12.45
CA ALA A 78 1.91 12.64 -10.99
C ALA A 78 0.45 12.53 -10.55
N VAL A 79 0.14 11.63 -9.61
CA VAL A 79 -1.22 11.43 -9.05
C VAL A 79 -1.25 11.63 -7.54
N PRO A 80 -2.31 12.26 -6.99
CA PRO A 80 -2.44 12.47 -5.56
C PRO A 80 -2.75 11.14 -4.82
N TYR A 81 -2.13 10.93 -3.67
CA TYR A 81 -2.37 9.78 -2.80
C TYR A 81 -2.30 10.15 -1.32
N SER A 82 -2.98 9.38 -0.48
CA SER A 82 -2.79 9.42 0.97
C SER A 82 -1.90 8.25 1.39
N PRO A 83 -0.85 8.45 2.20
CA PRO A 83 -0.06 7.35 2.74
C PRO A 83 -0.90 6.50 3.72
N ALA A 84 -0.69 5.20 3.72
CA ALA A 84 -1.28 4.28 4.70
C ALA A 84 -0.40 3.05 4.91
N GLU A 85 -0.73 2.25 5.92
CA GLU A 85 -0.15 0.93 6.14
C GLU A 85 -1.21 -0.15 5.83
N LEU A 86 -0.78 -1.25 5.23
CA LEU A 86 -1.60 -2.44 5.01
C LEU A 86 -1.03 -3.62 5.78
N THR A 87 -1.90 -4.34 6.46
CA THR A 87 -1.57 -5.67 6.98
C THR A 87 -1.63 -6.70 5.86
N VAL A 88 -0.49 -7.27 5.49
CA VAL A 88 -0.39 -8.36 4.48
C VAL A 88 0.04 -9.66 5.12
N LEU A 89 -0.57 -10.76 4.69
CA LEU A 89 -0.17 -12.11 5.08
C LEU A 89 0.90 -12.61 4.11
N ARG A 90 2.13 -12.80 4.60
CA ARG A 90 3.25 -13.37 3.84
C ARG A 90 3.49 -14.80 4.27
N ARG A 91 3.76 -15.68 3.30
CA ARG A 91 4.30 -17.00 3.59
C ARG A 91 5.69 -16.84 4.17
N ASP A 92 5.99 -17.59 5.23
CA ASP A 92 7.33 -17.66 5.77
C ASP A 92 8.21 -18.41 4.77
N ALA A 93 8.91 -17.66 3.92
CA ALA A 93 9.92 -18.22 3.05
C ALA A 93 11.11 -18.55 3.97
N ARG A 94 11.31 -19.85 4.26
CA ARG A 94 12.47 -20.28 5.05
C ARG A 94 13.74 -19.79 4.37
N GLN A 95 14.40 -18.78 4.96
CA GLN A 95 15.77 -18.42 4.65
C GLN A 95 16.64 -19.68 4.87
N GLY A 96 17.49 -20.01 3.89
CA GLY A 96 18.16 -21.30 3.73
C GLY A 96 18.66 -21.98 5.02
N GLY A 97 18.08 -23.15 5.31
CA GLY A 97 18.51 -24.07 6.37
C GLY A 97 17.69 -25.36 6.30
N ALA A 98 18.34 -26.50 6.47
CA ALA A 98 17.78 -27.84 6.23
C ALA A 98 16.41 -28.07 6.91
N PRO A 99 15.48 -28.79 6.25
CA PRO A 99 14.09 -28.79 6.67
C PRO A 99 13.86 -29.51 7.99
N ALA A 100 13.42 -28.79 9.02
CA ALA A 100 12.60 -29.40 10.07
C ALA A 100 11.23 -29.77 9.46
N PRO A 101 10.70 -30.98 9.71
CA PRO A 101 9.40 -31.40 9.18
C PRO A 101 8.30 -30.54 9.83
N GLY A 102 7.61 -29.74 9.02
CA GLY A 102 6.56 -28.86 9.50
C GLY A 102 5.96 -28.03 8.36
N LYS A 103 4.65 -27.75 8.46
CA LYS A 103 3.88 -26.96 7.49
C LYS A 103 4.53 -25.58 7.29
N PRO A 104 4.50 -25.01 6.08
CA PRO A 104 4.96 -23.64 5.86
C PRO A 104 4.19 -22.66 6.76
N GLY A 105 4.92 -21.79 7.46
CA GLY A 105 4.33 -20.75 8.30
C GLY A 105 3.73 -19.62 7.46
N VAL A 106 2.80 -18.88 8.06
CA VAL A 106 2.28 -17.60 7.55
C VAL A 106 2.52 -16.56 8.63
N ARG A 107 3.01 -15.39 8.24
CA ARG A 107 3.24 -14.26 9.15
C ARG A 107 2.50 -13.02 8.64
N SER A 108 2.01 -12.22 9.57
CA SER A 108 1.42 -10.92 9.30
C SER A 108 2.50 -9.85 9.27
N VAL A 109 2.49 -8.95 8.28
CA VAL A 109 3.47 -7.88 8.12
C VAL A 109 2.73 -6.59 7.74
N GLU A 110 3.04 -5.48 8.40
CA GLU A 110 2.59 -4.14 7.99
C GLU A 110 3.46 -3.65 6.83
N VAL A 111 2.84 -3.16 5.75
CA VAL A 111 3.53 -2.64 4.57
C VAL A 111 2.99 -1.28 4.15
N PRO A 112 3.86 -0.36 3.69
CA PRO A 112 3.42 0.95 3.25
C PRO A 112 2.64 0.86 1.93
N ALA A 113 1.55 1.62 1.86
CA ALA A 113 0.67 1.69 0.72
C ALA A 113 0.31 3.14 0.36
N ALA A 114 0.06 3.35 -0.93
CA ALA A 114 -0.52 4.58 -1.45
C ALA A 114 -2.03 4.39 -1.65
N LEU A 115 -2.85 5.16 -0.92
CA LEU A 115 -4.31 5.15 -1.05
C LEU A 115 -4.78 6.23 -2.02
N LEU A 116 -5.26 5.81 -3.17
CA LEU A 116 -5.89 6.67 -4.16
C LEU A 116 -7.41 6.59 -4.04
N SER A 117 -8.10 7.66 -4.42
CA SER A 117 -9.52 7.56 -4.71
C SER A 117 -9.73 6.63 -5.91
N VAL A 118 -10.92 6.03 -6.03
CA VAL A 118 -11.23 5.23 -7.23
C VAL A 118 -11.11 6.09 -8.50
N ALA A 119 -11.49 7.37 -8.45
CA ALA A 119 -11.40 8.28 -9.58
C ALA A 119 -9.95 8.48 -10.05
N ASP A 120 -9.00 8.61 -9.11
CA ASP A 120 -7.58 8.81 -9.43
C ASP A 120 -6.88 7.51 -9.82
N ALA A 121 -7.32 6.37 -9.28
CA ALA A 121 -6.71 5.07 -9.53
C ALA A 121 -7.09 4.48 -10.89
N LEU A 122 -8.32 4.71 -11.38
CA LEU A 122 -8.80 4.10 -12.62
C LEU A 122 -7.93 4.44 -13.86
N PRO A 123 -7.53 5.71 -14.10
CA PRO A 123 -6.62 6.03 -15.20
C PRO A 123 -5.28 5.29 -15.12
N VAL A 124 -4.75 5.08 -13.92
CA VAL A 124 -3.50 4.31 -13.69
C VAL A 124 -3.71 2.84 -14.05
N LEU A 125 -4.77 2.23 -13.52
CA LEU A 125 -5.06 0.81 -13.75
C LEU A 125 -5.35 0.50 -15.23
N VAL A 126 -5.99 1.42 -15.97
CA VAL A 126 -6.22 1.25 -17.41
C VAL A 126 -4.91 1.22 -18.20
N ARG A 127 -3.84 1.86 -17.72
CA ARG A 127 -2.51 1.84 -18.34
C ARG A 127 -1.70 0.57 -18.02
N ALA A 128 -2.12 -0.23 -17.03
CA ALA A 128 -1.43 -1.45 -16.59
C ALA A 128 -1.74 -2.70 -17.44
N ARG A 129 -2.60 -2.57 -18.45
CA ARG A 129 -3.01 -3.64 -19.38
C ARG A 129 -2.01 -3.81 -20.53
#